data_AF-A0A2V9DUJ5-F1
#
_entry.id   AF-A0A2V9DUJ5-F1
#
_cell.length_a   1.000
_cell.length_b   1.000
_cell.length_c   1.000
_cell.angle_alpha   90.00
_cell.angle_beta   90.00
_cell.angle_gamma   90.00
#
_symmetry.space_group_name_H-M   'P 1'
#
loop_
_entity.id
_entity.type
_entity.pdbx_description
1 polymer ?
#
loop_
_entity_poly.entity_id
_entity_poly.type
_entity_poly.pdbx_seq_one_letter_code
_entity_poly.pdbx_strand_id
1 'polypeptide(L)'
;MVVFHPLRPEQLEQILEIELGMVQQRVLETARGQFLFRVAPEARAHLLREGTDLKYGARHLKRAIERHIVYPLANLLATEQVRLGDMLCIDWDLSEERLVFHKEGEGAVLPVVTRPTQQPGLQAAHASGGRPVEVPATAAAHELKTSRQ
;
A
#
# COMPACT_ATOMS: atom_id res chain seq x y z
N MET A 1 30.00 22.06 -12.71
CA MET A 1 30.11 22.01 -11.23
C MET A 1 28.69 22.04 -10.67
N VAL A 2 28.29 21.08 -9.83
CA VAL A 2 26.94 21.06 -9.23
C VAL A 2 27.05 21.63 -7.82
N VAL A 3 26.43 22.78 -7.60
CA VAL A 3 26.31 23.40 -6.27
C VAL A 3 25.03 22.93 -5.60
N PHE A 4 25.19 22.21 -4.49
CA PHE A 4 24.06 21.78 -3.66
C PHE A 4 23.74 22.88 -2.65
N HIS A 5 22.46 23.26 -2.59
CA HIS A 5 21.95 24.15 -1.55
C HIS A 5 21.61 23.33 -0.30
N PRO A 6 21.73 23.91 0.92
CA PRO A 6 21.22 23.26 2.12
C PRO A 6 19.71 23.00 1.98
N LEU A 7 19.27 21.83 2.43
CA LEU A 7 17.85 21.47 2.42
C LEU A 7 17.09 22.35 3.43
N ARG A 8 15.95 22.90 3.00
CA ARG A 8 15.04 23.62 3.90
C ARG A 8 14.20 22.65 4.74
N PRO A 9 13.68 23.06 5.92
CA PRO A 9 12.88 22.20 6.78
C PRO A 9 11.70 21.52 6.07
N GLU A 10 11.01 22.24 5.19
CA GLU A 10 9.82 21.73 4.48
C GLU A 10 10.22 20.62 3.48
N GLN A 11 11.43 20.70 2.91
CA GLN A 11 11.96 19.67 2.02
C GLN A 11 12.38 18.42 2.81
N LEU A 12 12.81 18.58 4.05
CA LEU A 12 13.17 17.48 4.94
C LEU A 12 11.91 16.72 5.41
N GLU A 13 10.81 17.45 5.70
CA GLU A 13 9.49 16.84 5.93
C GLU A 13 9.00 16.04 4.72
N GLN A 14 9.11 16.58 3.50
CA GLN A 14 8.76 15.83 2.29
C GLN A 14 9.60 14.56 2.09
N ILE A 15 10.90 14.62 2.39
CA ILE A 15 11.78 13.44 2.33
C ILE A 15 11.37 12.40 3.39
N LEU A 16 11.03 12.84 4.61
CA LEU A 16 10.53 11.95 5.66
C LEU A 16 9.25 11.23 5.22
N GLU A 17 8.27 11.94 4.68
CA GLU A 17 7.02 11.33 4.18
C GLU A 17 7.27 10.30 3.07
N ILE A 18 8.21 10.57 2.16
CA ILE A 18 8.59 9.61 1.09
C ILE A 18 9.25 8.36 1.68
N GLU A 19 10.18 8.51 2.62
CA GLU A 19 10.83 7.35 3.28
C GLU A 19 9.83 6.53 4.13
N LEU A 20 8.93 7.19 4.88
CA LEU A 20 7.86 6.51 5.61
C LEU A 20 6.90 5.77 4.67
N GLY A 21 6.55 6.37 3.52
CA GLY A 21 5.76 5.73 2.47
C GLY A 21 6.45 4.48 1.91
N MET A 22 7.77 4.54 1.65
CA MET A 22 8.55 3.36 1.21
C MET A 22 8.61 2.26 2.28
N VAL A 23 8.69 2.61 3.57
CA VAL A 23 8.59 1.63 4.67
C VAL A 23 7.21 0.98 4.68
N GLN A 24 6.13 1.77 4.58
CA GLN A 24 4.76 1.27 4.54
C GLN A 24 4.49 0.33 3.36
N GLN A 25 5.05 0.61 2.17
CA GLN A 25 4.95 -0.29 1.01
C GLN A 25 5.64 -1.64 1.28
N ARG A 26 6.89 -1.65 1.77
CA ARG A 26 7.62 -2.90 2.09
C ARG A 26 6.92 -3.75 3.16
N VAL A 27 6.28 -3.08 4.12
CA VAL A 27 5.46 -3.72 5.16
C VAL A 27 4.27 -4.44 4.52
N LEU A 28 3.54 -3.78 3.61
CA LEU A 28 2.41 -4.36 2.86
C LEU A 28 2.81 -5.48 1.88
N GLU A 29 3.98 -5.36 1.25
CA GLU A 29 4.56 -6.40 0.38
C GLU A 29 4.91 -7.70 1.15
N THR A 30 5.10 -7.59 2.48
CA THR A 30 5.46 -8.73 3.33
C THR A 30 4.23 -9.55 3.68
N ALA A 31 4.22 -10.84 3.36
CA ALA A 31 3.07 -11.73 3.57
C ALA A 31 2.57 -11.86 5.03
N ARG A 32 3.40 -11.50 6.02
CA ARG A 32 3.02 -11.45 7.45
C ARG A 32 2.71 -10.03 7.96
N GLY A 33 3.08 -9.00 7.19
CA GLY A 33 3.18 -7.61 7.64
C GLY A 33 2.09 -6.69 7.10
N GLN A 34 0.93 -7.18 6.66
CA GLN A 34 -0.13 -6.33 6.10
C GLN A 34 -0.88 -5.56 7.22
N PHE A 35 -0.19 -4.59 7.82
CA PHE A 35 -0.70 -3.63 8.80
C PHE A 35 -0.35 -2.21 8.34
N LEU A 36 -1.08 -1.23 8.86
CA LEU A 36 -0.84 0.19 8.61
C LEU A 36 -0.24 0.85 9.83
N PHE A 37 0.58 1.88 9.63
CA PHE A 37 1.03 2.76 10.70
C PHE A 37 0.85 4.24 10.32
N ARG A 38 0.55 5.07 11.32
CA ARG A 38 0.54 6.52 11.27
C ARG A 38 1.62 7.05 12.20
N VAL A 39 2.31 8.11 11.80
CA VAL A 39 3.28 8.82 12.65
C VAL A 39 2.68 10.16 13.07
N ALA A 40 2.66 10.45 14.37
CA ALA A 40 2.20 11.72 14.92
C ALA A 40 3.15 12.88 14.52
N PRO A 41 2.65 14.14 14.44
CA PRO A 41 3.49 15.31 14.19
C PRO A 41 4.71 15.42 15.11
N GLU A 42 4.55 15.08 16.38
CA GLU A 42 5.55 15.11 17.44
C GLU A 42 6.68 14.10 17.16
N ALA A 43 6.30 12.87 16.78
CA ALA A 43 7.24 11.83 16.35
C ALA A 43 7.96 12.18 15.04
N ARG A 44 7.28 12.84 14.08
CA ARG A 44 7.92 13.37 12.87
C ARG A 44 8.98 14.43 13.19
N ALA A 45 8.64 15.39 14.05
CA ALA A 45 9.58 16.43 14.50
C ALA A 45 10.79 15.82 15.22
N HIS A 46 10.59 14.77 16.02
CA HIS A 46 11.69 14.03 16.64
C HIS A 46 12.61 13.36 15.60
N LEU A 47 12.04 12.59 14.67
CA LEU A 47 12.79 11.89 13.61
C LEU A 47 13.61 12.87 12.74
N LEU A 48 13.08 14.06 12.46
CA LEU A 48 13.81 15.12 11.78
C LEU A 48 14.96 15.66 12.63
N ARG A 49 14.71 15.97 13.92
CA ARG A 49 15.73 16.49 14.84
C ARG A 49 16.93 15.57 15.00
N GLU A 50 16.70 14.25 15.06
CA GLU A 50 17.78 13.27 15.15
C GLU A 50 18.37 12.91 13.78
N GLY A 51 17.53 12.83 12.75
CA GLY A 51 17.90 12.42 11.41
C GLY A 51 18.61 13.49 10.57
N THR A 52 18.64 14.75 11.02
CA THR A 52 19.20 15.86 10.24
C THR A 52 20.41 16.47 10.96
N ASP A 53 21.57 16.32 10.34
CA ASP A 53 22.80 16.98 10.76
C ASP A 53 23.11 18.11 9.78
N LEU A 54 23.33 19.32 10.29
CA LEU A 54 23.65 20.54 9.53
C LEU A 54 24.84 20.34 8.55
N LYS A 55 25.72 19.38 8.84
CA LYS A 55 26.95 19.08 8.11
C LYS A 55 26.82 17.93 7.10
N TYR A 56 25.82 17.06 7.25
CA TYR A 56 25.65 15.84 6.42
C TYR A 56 24.27 15.73 5.73
N GLY A 57 23.32 16.62 6.05
CA GLY A 57 21.97 16.64 5.49
C GLY A 57 21.15 15.39 5.85
N ALA A 58 20.16 15.08 5.00
CA ALA A 58 19.22 13.96 5.21
C ALA A 58 19.84 12.54 5.15
N ARG A 59 21.17 12.40 5.05
CA ARG A 59 21.85 11.09 5.00
C ARG A 59 21.64 10.28 6.27
N HIS A 60 21.53 10.96 7.42
CA HIS A 60 21.24 10.32 8.71
C HIS A 60 19.75 10.03 8.91
N LEU A 61 18.84 10.70 8.18
CA LEU A 61 17.39 10.58 8.34
C LEU A 61 16.91 9.16 8.07
N LYS A 62 17.36 8.55 6.97
CA LYS A 62 17.09 7.14 6.66
C LYS A 62 17.58 6.19 7.76
N ARG A 63 18.74 6.47 8.36
CA ARG A 63 19.30 5.67 9.47
C ARG A 63 18.51 5.85 10.77
N ALA A 64 17.99 7.04 11.05
CA ALA A 64 17.10 7.30 12.18
C ALA A 64 15.76 6.54 12.00
N ILE A 65 15.12 6.65 10.83
CA ILE A 65 13.88 5.91 10.50
C ILE A 65 14.11 4.39 10.60
N GLU A 66 15.22 3.87 10.05
CA GLU A 66 15.56 2.44 10.17
C GLU A 66 15.71 2.00 11.63
N ARG A 67 16.34 2.81 12.49
CA ARG A 67 16.54 2.48 13.91
C ARG A 67 15.29 2.58 14.77
N HIS A 68 14.49 3.62 14.55
CA HIS A 68 13.42 4.04 15.47
C HIS A 68 12.03 3.64 15.03
N ILE A 69 11.85 3.35 13.74
CA ILE A 69 10.57 2.89 13.19
C ILE A 69 10.72 1.43 12.72
N VAL A 70 11.69 1.14 11.84
CA VAL A 70 11.76 -0.19 11.21
C VAL A 70 12.15 -1.30 12.21
N TYR A 71 13.17 -1.12 13.05
CA TYR A 71 13.53 -2.16 14.02
C TYR A 71 12.45 -2.40 15.10
N PRO A 72 11.82 -1.38 15.72
CA PRO A 72 10.72 -1.62 16.66
C PRO A 72 9.51 -2.27 16.00
N LEU A 73 9.09 -1.84 14.81
CA LEU A 73 7.99 -2.49 14.09
C LEU A 73 8.30 -3.95 13.74
N ALA A 74 9.54 -4.26 13.33
CA ALA A 74 9.97 -5.63 13.08
C ALA A 74 9.96 -6.49 14.36
N ASN A 75 10.34 -5.92 15.51
CA ASN A 75 10.27 -6.58 16.80
C ASN A 75 8.82 -6.84 17.24
N LEU A 76 7.94 -5.84 17.14
CA LEU A 76 6.50 -5.96 17.45
C LEU A 76 5.79 -7.00 16.58
N LEU A 77 6.20 -7.14 15.32
CA LEU A 77 5.72 -8.18 14.41
C LEU A 77 6.28 -9.56 14.79
N ALA A 78 7.55 -9.64 15.19
CA ALA A 78 8.20 -10.88 15.60
C ALA A 78 7.69 -11.43 16.94
N THR A 79 7.20 -10.55 17.84
CA THR A 79 6.57 -10.90 19.12
C THR A 79 5.06 -11.13 19.03
N GLU A 80 4.49 -11.12 17.82
CA GLU A 80 3.04 -11.25 17.53
C GLU A 80 2.13 -10.21 18.21
N GLN A 81 2.72 -9.10 18.69
CA GLN A 81 2.00 -7.96 19.27
C GLN A 81 1.23 -7.16 18.21
N VAL A 82 1.69 -7.23 16.96
CA VAL A 82 1.05 -6.65 15.77
C VAL A 82 0.70 -7.78 14.81
N ARG A 83 -0.51 -7.73 14.24
CA ARG A 83 -1.10 -8.74 13.36
C ARG A 83 -1.57 -8.13 12.05
N LEU A 84 -1.87 -9.01 11.09
CA LEU A 84 -2.51 -8.67 9.84
C LEU A 84 -3.81 -7.90 10.10
N GLY A 85 -4.03 -6.79 9.41
CA GLY A 85 -5.22 -5.96 9.60
C GLY A 85 -5.07 -4.81 10.59
N ASP A 86 -4.00 -4.77 11.41
CA ASP A 86 -3.86 -3.78 12.47
C ASP A 86 -3.55 -2.36 11.96
N MET A 87 -3.91 -1.36 12.76
CA MET A 87 -3.46 0.02 12.60
C MET A 87 -2.69 0.50 13.85
N LEU A 88 -1.46 0.95 13.65
CA LEU A 88 -0.63 1.56 14.69
C LEU A 88 -0.61 3.08 14.58
N CYS A 89 -0.64 3.76 15.72
CA CYS A 89 -0.20 5.14 15.85
C CYS A 89 1.15 5.18 16.57
N ILE A 90 2.12 5.89 15.99
CA ILE A 90 3.46 6.08 16.52
C ILE A 90 3.55 7.52 17.03
N ASP A 91 3.67 7.67 18.34
CA ASP A 91 3.73 8.96 19.02
C ASP A 91 5.08 9.16 19.73
N TRP A 92 5.36 10.37 20.19
CA TRP A 92 6.57 10.72 20.91
C TRP A 92 6.28 11.05 22.37
N ASP A 93 6.71 10.18 23.29
CA ASP A 93 6.58 10.45 24.71
C ASP A 93 7.69 11.41 25.18
N LEU A 94 7.26 12.58 25.65
CA LEU A 94 8.13 13.65 26.16
C LEU A 94 8.73 13.36 27.55
N SER A 95 8.19 12.37 28.28
CA SER A 95 8.62 12.00 29.64
C SER A 95 9.64 10.87 29.62
N GLU A 96 9.44 9.87 28.75
CA GLU A 96 10.36 8.75 28.56
C GLU A 96 11.38 8.97 27.43
N GLU A 97 11.33 10.12 26.74
CA GLU A 97 12.19 10.51 25.60
C GLU A 97 12.30 9.40 24.53
N ARG A 98 11.16 8.84 24.13
CA ARG A 98 11.09 7.69 23.21
C ARG A 98 9.80 7.65 22.40
N LEU A 99 9.87 6.93 21.28
CA LEU A 99 8.68 6.60 20.49
C LEU A 99 7.85 5.53 21.19
N VAL A 100 6.55 5.80 21.27
CA VAL A 100 5.52 4.90 21.81
C VAL A 100 4.62 4.42 20.68
N PHE A 101 4.21 3.15 20.75
CA PHE A 101 3.50 2.46 19.68
C PHE A 101 2.13 2.02 20.21
N HIS A 102 1.08 2.71 19.78
CA HIS A 102 -0.29 2.45 20.19
C HIS A 102 -1.01 1.67 19.08
N LYS A 103 -1.74 0.62 19.44
CA LYS A 103 -2.62 -0.10 18.50
C LYS A 103 -4.02 0.54 18.56
N GLU A 104 -4.41 1.24 17.49
CA GLU A 104 -5.70 1.95 17.42
C GLU A 104 -6.85 1.08 16.86
N GLY A 105 -6.53 0.00 16.15
CA GLY A 105 -7.53 -0.90 15.61
C GLY A 105 -6.98 -2.30 15.31
N GLU A 106 -7.80 -3.31 15.57
CA GLU A 106 -7.58 -4.70 15.15
C GLU A 106 -8.47 -5.00 13.95
N GLY A 107 -7.90 -5.56 12.87
CA GLY A 107 -8.68 -6.02 11.70
C GLY A 107 -9.23 -4.94 10.75
N ALA A 108 -8.72 -3.71 10.78
CA ALA A 108 -9.18 -2.60 9.95
C ALA A 108 -8.93 -2.77 8.44
N VAL A 109 -7.98 -3.62 8.02
CA VAL A 109 -7.65 -3.83 6.58
C VAL A 109 -7.87 -5.27 6.08
N LEU A 110 -9.07 -5.83 6.33
CA LEU A 110 -9.59 -6.90 5.48
C LEU A 110 -10.36 -6.30 4.30
N PRO A 111 -9.87 -6.38 3.05
CA PRO A 111 -10.72 -6.11 1.90
C PRO A 111 -11.77 -7.22 1.86
N VAL A 112 -13.03 -6.87 2.13
CA VAL A 112 -14.13 -7.82 1.96
C VAL A 112 -14.27 -8.12 0.47
N VAL A 113 -13.62 -9.19 0.01
CA VAL A 113 -13.87 -9.76 -1.31
C VAL A 113 -15.23 -10.43 -1.23
N THR A 114 -16.28 -9.62 -1.39
CA THR A 114 -17.61 -10.08 -1.75
C THR A 114 -17.50 -10.76 -3.11
N ARG A 115 -17.22 -12.07 -3.07
CA ARG A 115 -17.43 -12.95 -4.22
C ARG A 115 -18.87 -12.70 -4.68
N PRO A 116 -19.12 -12.27 -5.93
CA PRO A 116 -20.48 -12.17 -6.43
C PRO A 116 -21.09 -13.57 -6.34
N THR A 117 -22.10 -13.73 -5.51
CA THR A 117 -22.75 -15.02 -5.28
C THR A 117 -23.33 -15.50 -6.61
N GLN A 118 -22.83 -16.64 -7.12
CA GLN A 118 -23.42 -17.27 -8.30
C GLN A 118 -24.89 -17.58 -7.99
N GLN A 119 -25.81 -16.97 -8.73
CA GLN A 119 -27.22 -17.36 -8.72
C GLN A 119 -27.48 -18.36 -9.86
N PRO A 120 -27.89 -19.60 -9.57
CA PRO A 120 -28.33 -20.54 -10.58
C PRO A 120 -29.86 -20.45 -10.81
N GLY A 121 -30.30 -20.52 -12.07
CA GLY A 121 -31.61 -21.12 -12.40
C GLY A 121 -32.72 -20.22 -12.94
N LEU A 122 -32.99 -20.41 -14.25
CA LEU A 122 -34.29 -20.43 -14.94
C LEU A 122 -35.34 -19.33 -14.69
N GLN A 123 -35.65 -18.60 -15.78
CA GLN A 123 -36.94 -18.82 -16.47
C GLN A 123 -36.92 -18.34 -17.94
N ALA A 124 -37.77 -18.94 -18.77
CA ALA A 124 -37.92 -18.63 -20.19
C ALA A 124 -39.40 -18.35 -20.52
N ALA A 125 -39.70 -17.39 -21.39
CA ALA A 125 -40.87 -17.40 -22.30
C ALA A 125 -40.99 -16.15 -23.21
N HIS A 126 -40.84 -16.37 -24.53
CA HIS A 126 -41.69 -15.89 -25.64
C HIS A 126 -42.11 -14.40 -25.83
N ALA A 127 -41.44 -13.77 -26.81
CA ALA A 127 -41.98 -13.29 -28.10
C ALA A 127 -43.00 -12.12 -28.22
N SER A 128 -42.53 -10.99 -28.81
CA SER A 128 -43.09 -10.24 -29.97
C SER A 128 -42.45 -8.83 -29.99
N GLY A 129 -42.04 -8.19 -31.09
CA GLY A 129 -41.96 -8.53 -32.52
C GLY A 129 -41.46 -7.29 -33.29
N GLY A 130 -40.68 -7.45 -34.37
CA GLY A 130 -40.16 -6.30 -35.16
C GLY A 130 -38.80 -6.53 -35.82
N ARG A 131 -38.80 -6.88 -37.11
CA ARG A 131 -37.64 -7.01 -38.01
C ARG A 131 -37.61 -5.80 -39.00
N PRO A 132 -36.66 -5.70 -39.94
CA PRO A 132 -35.19 -5.74 -39.81
C PRO A 132 -34.52 -4.59 -40.60
N VAL A 133 -33.21 -4.40 -40.46
CA VAL A 133 -32.37 -3.93 -41.60
C VAL A 133 -31.04 -4.67 -41.58
N GLU A 134 -30.77 -5.45 -42.62
CA GLU A 134 -29.52 -6.14 -42.91
C GLU A 134 -29.19 -5.87 -44.39
N VAL A 135 -27.92 -5.61 -44.71
CA VAL A 135 -27.16 -6.05 -45.92
C VAL A 135 -25.80 -5.29 -45.98
N PRO A 136 -24.75 -5.81 -46.66
CA PRO A 136 -24.26 -7.18 -46.58
C PRO A 136 -22.71 -7.26 -46.50
N ALA A 137 -22.16 -8.39 -46.09
CA ALA A 137 -20.72 -8.70 -46.24
C ALA A 137 -20.50 -9.69 -47.40
N THR A 138 -19.61 -9.37 -48.33
CA THR A 138 -19.38 -10.18 -49.55
C THR A 138 -18.36 -11.31 -49.34
N ALA A 139 -18.90 -12.52 -49.37
CA ALA A 139 -18.38 -13.83 -49.79
C ALA A 139 -16.90 -14.05 -50.22
N ALA A 140 -16.29 -15.09 -49.64
CA ALA A 140 -15.71 -16.30 -50.29
C ALA A 140 -15.16 -17.24 -49.16
N ALA A 141 -15.62 -18.48 -48.89
CA ALA A 141 -15.75 -19.70 -49.71
C ALA A 141 -14.40 -20.14 -50.32
N HIS A 142 -13.85 -21.36 -50.13
CA HIS A 142 -14.40 -22.68 -49.79
C HIS A 142 -13.25 -23.58 -49.16
N GLU A 143 -13.35 -24.87 -48.78
CA GLU A 143 -14.37 -25.91 -49.01
C GLU A 143 -14.55 -26.95 -47.84
N LEU A 144 -14.01 -28.18 -47.92
CA LEU A 144 -14.52 -29.41 -47.27
C LEU A 144 -13.45 -30.46 -46.83
N LYS A 145 -13.89 -31.41 -45.98
CA LYS A 145 -13.17 -32.64 -45.58
C LYS A 145 -13.53 -33.85 -46.47
N THR A 146 -12.55 -34.66 -46.88
CA THR A 146 -12.58 -36.15 -46.96
C THR A 146 -11.16 -36.65 -47.34
N SER A 147 -10.49 -37.54 -46.60
CA SER A 147 -10.62 -39.01 -46.49
C SER A 147 -9.87 -39.80 -47.59
N ARG A 148 -9.01 -40.75 -47.14
CA ARG A 148 -8.25 -41.78 -47.89
C ARG A 148 -7.28 -41.34 -49.00
N GLN A 149 -5.98 -41.52 -48.73
CA GLN A 149 -5.28 -42.74 -49.17
C GLN A 149 -4.33 -43.22 -48.07
#